data_AF-A0A7C1PC18-F1
#
_entry.id   AF-A0A7C1PC18-F1
#
_cell.length_a   1.000
_cell.length_b   1.000
_cell.length_c   1.000
_cell.angle_alpha   90.00
_cell.angle_beta   90.00
_cell.angle_gamma   90.00
#
_symmetry.space_group_name_H-M   'P 1'
#
loop_
_entity.id
_entity.type
_entity.pdbx_description
1 polymer ?
#
loop_
_entity_poly.entity_id
_entity_poly.type
_entity_poly.pdbx_seq_one_letter_code
_entity_poly.pdbx_strand_id
1 'polypeptide(L)'
;MSEVIEVELVRPVNPAGVSFIRYLWGAIGARNRQVLQEYRKELSRLVQRLGFALEEKLGSNKLVTGKVILELRDGKPYKLTAKDLRVWQEVGSVEGEISVELRE
;
A
#
# COMPACT_ATOMS: atom_id res chain seq x y z
N MET A 1 3.96 14.66 -20.63
CA MET A 1 2.65 14.89 -19.97
C MET A 1 2.68 14.33 -18.56
N SER A 2 2.03 15.00 -17.60
CA SER A 2 1.90 14.50 -16.22
C SER A 2 0.54 13.83 -16.01
N GLU A 3 0.56 12.58 -15.54
CA GLU A 3 -0.63 11.81 -15.20
C GLU A 3 -0.62 11.50 -13.70
N VAL A 4 -1.79 11.41 -13.08
CA VAL A 4 -1.94 11.11 -11.66
C VAL A 4 -2.86 9.91 -11.47
N ILE A 5 -2.38 8.94 -10.71
CA ILE A 5 -3.14 7.75 -10.32
C ILE A 5 -3.34 7.79 -8.81
N GLU A 6 -4.58 8.00 -8.37
CA GLU A 6 -4.93 7.92 -6.95
C GLU A 6 -5.32 6.49 -6.56
N VAL A 7 -4.85 6.03 -5.41
CA VAL A 7 -5.16 4.72 -4.83
C VAL A 7 -5.66 4.93 -3.43
N GLU A 8 -6.81 4.33 -3.11
CA GLU A 8 -7.34 4.29 -1.75
C GLU A 8 -6.98 2.97 -1.09
N LEU A 9 -6.28 3.04 0.04
CA LEU A 9 -5.97 1.91 0.91
C LEU A 9 -7.17 1.68 1.84
N VAL A 10 -8.17 0.92 1.37
CA VAL A 10 -9.42 0.71 2.14
C VAL A 10 -9.26 -0.24 3.31
N ARG A 11 -8.24 -1.10 3.30
CA ARG A 11 -7.95 -2.07 4.36
C ARG A 11 -6.63 -1.74 5.06
N PRO A 12 -6.52 -1.93 6.38
CA PRO A 12 -5.27 -1.73 7.09
C PRO A 12 -4.15 -2.60 6.50
N VAL A 13 -3.03 -1.97 6.14
CA VAL A 13 -1.86 -2.64 5.57
C VAL A 13 -0.59 -2.19 6.27
N ASN A 14 0.32 -3.12 6.55
CA ASN A 14 1.65 -2.81 7.07
C ASN A 14 2.48 -2.18 5.95
N PRO A 15 2.94 -0.90 6.05
CA PRO A 15 3.73 -0.24 5.02
C PRO A 15 5.04 -0.95 4.65
N ALA A 16 5.65 -1.66 5.60
CA ALA A 16 6.88 -2.43 5.39
C ALA A 16 6.62 -3.84 4.82
N GLY A 17 5.37 -4.28 4.80
CA GLY A 17 4.98 -5.62 4.39
C GLY A 17 4.80 -5.79 2.87
N VAL A 18 5.01 -7.01 2.38
CA VAL A 18 4.76 -7.38 0.97
C VAL A 18 3.32 -7.10 0.53
N SER A 19 2.36 -7.16 1.46
CA SER A 19 0.94 -6.86 1.21
C SER A 19 0.72 -5.42 0.76
N PHE A 20 1.50 -4.45 1.27
CA PHE A 20 1.43 -3.05 0.84
C PHE A 20 1.86 -2.91 -0.62
N ILE A 21 2.99 -3.53 -0.99
CA ILE A 21 3.50 -3.54 -2.36
C ILE A 21 2.47 -4.15 -3.31
N ARG A 22 1.98 -5.35 -2.99
CA ARG A 22 1.00 -6.06 -3.83
C ARG A 22 -0.31 -5.29 -3.97
N TYR A 23 -0.76 -4.65 -2.90
CA TYR A 23 -1.98 -3.83 -2.94
C TYR A 23 -1.82 -2.65 -3.91
N LEU A 24 -0.73 -1.90 -3.78
CA LEU A 24 -0.47 -0.76 -4.65
C LEU A 24 -0.27 -1.19 -6.11
N TRP A 25 0.43 -2.29 -6.37
CA TRP A 25 0.53 -2.83 -7.73
C TRP A 25 -0.85 -3.17 -8.29
N GLY A 26 -1.67 -3.93 -7.56
CA GLY A 26 -3.01 -4.30 -8.02
C GLY A 26 -3.86 -3.07 -8.34
N ALA A 27 -3.89 -2.09 -7.44
CA ALA A 27 -4.66 -0.87 -7.62
C ALA A 27 -4.15 0.01 -8.78
N ILE A 28 -2.83 0.18 -8.91
CA ILE A 28 -2.23 0.96 -10.01
C ILE A 28 -2.44 0.24 -11.33
N GLY A 29 -2.18 -1.06 -11.40
CA GLY A 29 -2.32 -1.87 -12.61
C GLY A 29 -3.75 -1.95 -13.12
N ALA A 30 -4.74 -1.92 -12.23
CA ALA A 30 -6.15 -1.85 -12.59
C ALA A 30 -6.52 -0.52 -13.28
N ARG A 31 -5.81 0.57 -12.95
CA ARG A 31 -6.05 1.90 -13.55
C ARG A 31 -5.18 2.16 -14.78
N ASN A 32 -3.92 1.74 -14.74
CA ASN A 32 -2.97 1.88 -15.82
C ASN A 32 -2.02 0.66 -15.83
N ARG A 33 -2.36 -0.33 -16.65
CA ARG A 33 -1.61 -1.59 -16.75
C ARG A 33 -0.20 -1.40 -17.33
N GLN A 34 -0.01 -0.39 -18.17
CA GLN A 34 1.26 -0.11 -18.84
C GLN A 34 2.36 0.21 -17.83
N VAL A 35 2.02 0.96 -16.76
CA VAL A 35 2.95 1.27 -15.67
C VAL A 35 3.56 0.01 -15.05
N LEU A 36 2.77 -1.04 -14.86
CA LEU A 36 3.27 -2.32 -14.34
C LEU A 36 4.05 -3.13 -15.37
N GLN A 37 3.72 -3.03 -16.65
CA GLN A 37 4.39 -3.79 -17.70
C GLN A 37 5.76 -3.22 -18.02
N GLU A 38 5.88 -1.90 -18.10
CA GLU A 38 7.09 -1.21 -18.55
C GLU A 38 7.98 -0.76 -17.38
N TYR A 39 7.38 -0.36 -16.25
CA TYR A 39 8.11 0.30 -15.16
C TYR A 39 7.96 -0.41 -13.81
N ARG A 40 7.74 -1.73 -13.83
CA ARG A 40 7.55 -2.53 -12.60
C ARG A 40 8.67 -2.30 -11.59
N LYS A 41 9.92 -2.26 -12.04
CA LYS A 41 11.10 -2.16 -11.17
C LYS A 41 11.17 -0.80 -10.49
N GLU A 42 10.98 0.28 -11.24
CA GLU A 42 10.93 1.64 -10.73
C GLU A 42 9.75 1.86 -9.78
N LEU A 43 8.57 1.36 -10.14
CA LEU A 43 7.40 1.42 -9.26
C LEU A 43 7.68 0.67 -7.96
N SER A 44 8.24 -0.53 -8.03
CA SER A 44 8.59 -1.33 -6.84
C SER A 44 9.53 -0.57 -5.91
N ARG A 45 10.57 0.07 -6.48
CA ARG A 45 11.54 0.87 -5.72
C ARG A 45 10.87 2.09 -5.08
N LEU A 46 9.98 2.78 -5.79
CA LEU A 46 9.23 3.91 -5.24
C LEU A 46 8.30 3.47 -4.11
N VAL A 47 7.54 2.39 -4.31
CA VAL A 47 6.62 1.86 -3.30
C VAL A 47 7.38 1.41 -2.05
N GLN A 48 8.52 0.72 -2.21
CA GLN A 48 9.36 0.32 -1.08
C GLN A 48 9.89 1.53 -0.30
N ARG A 49 10.38 2.57 -1.01
CA ARG A 49 10.84 3.81 -0.36
C ARG A 49 9.70 4.53 0.37
N LEU A 50 8.49 4.54 -0.19
CA LEU A 50 7.31 5.05 0.52
C LEU A 50 7.04 4.23 1.79
N GLY A 51 7.08 2.90 1.70
CA GLY A 51 6.91 2.00 2.84
C GLY A 51 7.89 2.32 3.97
N PHE A 52 9.18 2.47 3.65
CA PHE A 52 10.21 2.83 4.64
C PHE A 52 10.01 4.23 5.22
N ALA A 53 9.67 5.24 4.40
CA ALA A 53 9.40 6.59 4.90
C ALA A 53 8.16 6.62 5.82
N LEU A 54 7.15 5.78 5.55
CA LEU A 54 6.00 5.62 6.43
C LEU A 54 6.39 4.92 7.73
N GLU A 55 7.18 3.84 7.68
CA GLU A 55 7.64 3.14 8.88
C GLU A 55 8.53 4.02 9.76
N GLU A 56 9.47 4.77 9.18
CA GLU A 56 10.33 5.71 9.91
C GLU A 56 9.50 6.76 10.64
N LYS A 57 8.43 7.26 10.01
CA LYS A 57 7.56 8.29 10.59
C LYS A 57 6.55 7.77 11.62
N LEU A 58 6.04 6.56 11.43
CA LEU A 58 4.92 6.01 12.23
C LEU A 58 5.37 5.01 13.29
N GLY A 59 6.60 4.48 13.16
CA GLY A 59 7.11 3.35 13.93
C GLY A 59 6.75 2.00 13.31
N SER A 60 7.50 0.98 13.70
CA SER A 60 7.27 -0.41 13.28
C SER A 60 5.98 -0.99 13.86
N ASN A 61 5.51 -2.09 13.25
CA ASN A 61 4.29 -2.82 13.62
C ASN A 61 3.01 -1.96 13.62
N LYS A 62 2.95 -0.97 12.72
CA LYS A 62 1.73 -0.19 12.44
C LYS A 62 1.10 -0.61 11.13
N LEU A 63 -0.23 -0.53 11.06
CA LEU A 63 -0.97 -0.65 9.81
C LEU A 63 -1.52 0.72 9.43
N VAL A 64 -1.72 0.94 8.14
CA VAL A 64 -2.27 2.20 7.62
C VAL A 64 -3.42 1.97 6.66
N THR A 65 -4.38 2.88 6.68
CA THR A 65 -5.34 3.15 5.59
C THR A 65 -5.19 4.60 5.16
N GLY A 66 -5.70 4.98 3.99
CA GLY A 66 -5.63 6.35 3.50
C GLY A 66 -5.43 6.40 1.99
N LYS A 67 -4.85 7.49 1.48
CA LYS A 67 -4.67 7.67 0.03
C LYS A 67 -3.20 7.67 -0.34
N VAL A 68 -2.88 6.98 -1.44
CA VAL A 68 -1.57 7.00 -2.09
C VAL A 68 -1.75 7.53 -3.50
N ILE A 69 -0.97 8.55 -3.84
CA ILE A 69 -1.00 9.22 -5.14
C ILE A 69 0.28 8.89 -5.89
N LEU A 70 0.18 8.30 -7.07
CA LEU A 70 1.29 8.11 -8.00
C LEU A 70 1.25 9.21 -9.06
N GLU A 71 2.29 10.02 -9.11
CA GLU A 71 2.55 10.97 -10.17
C GLU A 71 3.44 10.31 -11.23
N LEU A 72 3.03 10.37 -12.49
CA LEU A 72 3.80 9.92 -13.64
C LEU A 72 4.36 11.12 -14.40
N ARG A 73 5.59 11.00 -14.91
CA ARG A 73 6.17 11.93 -15.89
C ARG A 73 6.51 11.16 -17.14
N ASP A 74 5.85 11.52 -18.24
CA ASP A 74 6.02 10.87 -19.54
C ASP A 74 5.82 9.35 -19.45
N GLY A 75 4.77 8.94 -18.74
CA GLY A 75 4.41 7.53 -18.49
C GLY A 75 5.20 6.84 -17.36
N LYS A 76 6.34 7.41 -16.94
CA LYS A 76 7.22 6.79 -15.94
C LYS A 76 6.81 7.15 -14.50
N PRO A 77 6.82 6.19 -13.55
CA PRO A 77 6.69 6.47 -12.13
C PRO A 77 7.70 7.50 -11.65
N TYR A 78 7.20 8.65 -11.16
CA TYR A 78 8.04 9.76 -10.74
C TYR A 78 8.03 9.95 -9.22
N LYS A 79 6.84 9.98 -8.61
CA LYS A 79 6.69 10.27 -7.18
C LYS A 79 5.46 9.59 -6.60
N LEU A 80 5.60 9.14 -5.36
CA LEU A 80 4.48 8.68 -4.54
C LEU A 80 4.27 9.64 -3.37
N THR A 81 3.02 9.97 -3.10
CA THR A 81 2.61 10.76 -1.93
C THR A 81 1.54 10.01 -1.17
N ALA A 82 1.73 9.83 0.14
CA ALA A 82 0.68 9.33 1.03
C ALA A 82 0.01 10.50 1.76
N LYS A 83 -1.32 10.58 1.74
CA LYS A 83 -2.13 11.60 2.41
C LYS A 83 -3.33 10.99 3.11
N ASP A 84 -3.94 11.75 4.02
CA ASP A 84 -5.16 11.36 4.73
C ASP A 84 -5.04 10.01 5.45
N LEU A 85 -3.87 9.76 6.04
CA LEU A 85 -3.54 8.49 6.66
C LEU A 85 -4.27 8.31 7.99
N ARG A 86 -4.86 7.14 8.19
CA ARG A 86 -5.27 6.64 9.51
C ARG A 86 -4.32 5.53 9.91
N VAL A 87 -3.84 5.60 11.15
CA VAL A 87 -2.90 4.64 11.72
C VAL A 87 -3.67 3.69 12.61
N TRP A 88 -3.43 2.40 12.41
CA TRP A 88 -3.98 1.32 13.21
C TRP A 88 -2.83 0.64 13.93
N GLN A 89 -3.09 0.21 15.16
CA GLN A 89 -2.14 -0.50 15.97
C GLN A 89 -2.84 -1.66 16.69
N GLU A 90 -2.06 -2.66 17.03
CA GLU A 90 -2.49 -3.73 17.91
C GLU A 90 -2.93 -3.16 19.26
N VAL A 91 -4.11 -3.60 19.73
CA VAL A 91 -4.67 -3.23 21.04
C VAL A 91 -4.71 -4.41 22.00
N GLY A 92 -4.40 -5.61 21.52
CA GLY A 92 -4.39 -6.85 22.29
C GLY A 92 -4.32 -8.06 21.37
N SER A 93 -4.03 -9.20 21.99
CA SER A 93 -3.97 -10.52 21.36
C SER A 93 -4.94 -11.47 22.08
N VAL A 94 -5.44 -12.47 21.36
CA VAL A 94 -6.18 -13.59 21.96
C VAL A 94 -5.30 -14.82 21.87
N GLU A 95 -4.99 -15.42 23.02
CA GLU A 95 -4.28 -16.69 23.10
C GLU A 95 -5.30 -17.84 23.16
N GLY A 96 -4.99 -18.95 22.48
CA GLY A 96 -5.87 -20.13 22.41
C GLY A 96 -6.55 -20.30 21.05
N GLU A 97 -7.47 -21.27 20.99
CA GLU A 97 -8.21 -21.61 19.77
C GLU A 97 -9.64 -21.03 19.81
N ILE A 98 -10.07 -20.40 18.71
CA ILE A 98 -11.46 -20.01 18.48
C ILE A 98 -11.99 -20.90 17.36
N SER A 99 -12.86 -21.85 17.68
CA SER A 99 -13.47 -22.77 16.71
C SER A 99 -14.97 -22.50 16.54
N VAL A 100 -15.50 -22.77 15.35
CA VAL A 100 -16.92 -22.70 15.02
C VAL A 100 -17.28 -23.87 14.10
N GLU A 101 -18.42 -24.50 14.34
CA GLU A 101 -18.95 -25.59 13.52
C GLU A 101 -20.29 -25.15 12.91
N LEU A 102 -20.45 -25.35 11.60
CA LEU A 102 -21.75 -25.21 10.96
C LEU A 102 -22.62 -26.38 11.42
N ARG A 103 -23.79 -26.07 12.00
CA ARG A 103 -24.79 -27.11 12.27
C ARG A 103 -25.48 -27.48 10.96
N GLU A 104 -25.62 -28.77 10.71
CA GLU A 104 -26.44 -29.35 9.64
C GLU A 104 -27.91 -28.92 9.74
#